data_AF-A0A455U8Z0-F1
#
_entry.id   AF-A0A455U8Z0-F1
#
_cell.length_a   1.000
_cell.length_b   1.000
_cell.length_c   1.000
_cell.angle_alpha   90.00
_cell.angle_beta   90.00
_cell.angle_gamma   90.00
#
_symmetry.space_group_name_H-M   'P 1'
#
loop_
_entity.id
_entity.type
_entity.pdbx_description
1 polymer ?
#
loop_
_entity_poly.entity_id
_entity_poly.type
_entity_poly.pdbx_seq_one_letter_code
_entity_poly.pdbx_strand_id
1 'polypeptide(L)'
;MHMAWVRTVCGRLKSDYRYSSSIVYNNFVWPEPTEAQRSKVEQTAQQILDARLNHPEATLADLYDPLAMPSDLRKAHQANDKAVDAAYGKRKFKTEAERVGYLFELYKDKISNKKRGVCPVSLPQIFIITINFGSLIPYKTMLHIKQLPKRAVIYQV
;
A
#
# COMPACT_ATOMS: atom_id res chain seq x y z
N MET A 1 -1.36 7.24 -1.10
CA MET A 1 0.10 7.58 -1.14
C MET A 1 0.93 6.78 -2.16
N HIS A 2 0.94 5.45 -2.09
CA HIS A 2 1.83 4.63 -2.93
C HIS A 2 1.58 4.80 -4.43
N MET A 3 0.31 4.92 -4.86
CA MET A 3 -0.01 5.14 -6.28
C MET A 3 0.53 6.46 -6.82
N ALA A 4 0.61 7.52 -6.01
CA ALA A 4 1.22 8.79 -6.43
C ALA A 4 2.73 8.63 -6.71
N TRP A 5 3.41 7.82 -5.89
CA TRP A 5 4.82 7.46 -6.09
C TRP A 5 5.01 6.62 -7.35
N VAL A 6 4.19 5.58 -7.52
CA VAL A 6 4.20 4.72 -8.72
C VAL A 6 4.04 5.57 -9.96
N ARG A 7 3.01 6.42 -10.02
CA ARG A 7 2.74 7.29 -11.18
C ARG A 7 3.91 8.19 -11.58
N THR A 8 4.75 8.55 -10.62
CA THR A 8 5.87 9.47 -10.82
C THR A 8 7.17 8.74 -11.15
N VAL A 9 7.45 7.63 -10.46
CA VAL A 9 8.78 6.99 -10.45
C VAL A 9 8.80 5.66 -11.21
N CYS A 10 7.66 5.00 -11.39
CA CYS A 10 7.64 3.73 -12.11
C CYS A 10 7.93 3.91 -13.60
N GLY A 11 8.54 2.89 -14.20
CA GLY A 11 8.64 2.81 -15.65
C GLY A 11 7.27 2.61 -16.28
N ARG A 12 7.13 2.98 -17.55
CA ARG A 12 5.92 2.73 -18.33
C ARG A 12 6.24 1.90 -19.56
N LEU A 13 5.30 1.04 -19.95
CA LEU A 13 5.29 0.43 -21.27
C LEU A 13 4.20 1.14 -22.06
N LYS A 14 4.60 2.02 -22.99
CA LYS A 14 3.70 3.02 -23.57
C LYS A 14 3.07 3.87 -22.45
N SER A 15 1.79 3.68 -22.15
CA SER A 15 1.06 4.36 -21.09
C SER A 15 0.81 3.49 -19.85
N ASP A 16 1.05 2.18 -19.95
CA ASP A 16 0.72 1.23 -18.88
C ASP A 16 1.80 1.23 -17.79
N TYR A 17 1.37 1.10 -16.54
CA TYR A 17 2.27 1.04 -15.39
C TYR A 17 3.10 -0.25 -15.41
N ARG A 18 4.42 -0.11 -15.45
CA ARG A 18 5.34 -1.23 -15.28
C ARG A 18 5.93 -1.19 -13.88
N TYR A 19 5.32 -1.93 -12.97
CA TYR A 19 5.80 -2.03 -11.59
C TYR A 19 7.12 -2.80 -11.53
N SER A 20 8.10 -2.24 -10.81
CA SER A 20 9.39 -2.88 -10.55
C SER A 20 9.74 -2.72 -9.09
N SER A 21 10.07 -3.83 -8.42
CA SER A 21 10.47 -3.82 -7.01
C SER A 21 11.73 -2.98 -6.77
N SER A 22 12.70 -3.07 -7.67
CA SER A 22 13.97 -2.35 -7.59
C SER A 22 13.82 -0.82 -7.70
N ILE A 23 12.86 -0.34 -8.50
CA ILE A 23 12.70 1.08 -8.80
C ILE A 23 11.66 1.71 -7.87
N VAL A 24 10.52 1.04 -7.67
CA VAL A 24 9.39 1.62 -6.94
C VAL A 24 9.48 1.26 -5.47
N TYR A 25 9.45 -0.03 -5.14
CA TYR A 25 9.31 -0.52 -3.77
C TYR A 25 10.54 -0.19 -2.91
N ASN A 26 11.74 -0.49 -3.41
CA ASN A 26 12.98 -0.29 -2.66
C ASN A 26 13.28 1.20 -2.36
N ASN A 27 12.80 2.10 -3.22
CA ASN A 27 13.01 3.54 -3.09
C ASN A 27 11.86 4.25 -2.38
N PHE A 28 10.74 3.57 -2.13
CA PHE A 28 9.61 4.16 -1.44
C PHE A 28 9.94 4.39 0.03
N VAL A 29 9.75 5.63 0.50
CA VAL A 29 10.00 6.00 1.89
C VAL A 29 8.73 5.88 2.69
N TRP A 30 8.63 4.82 3.49
CA TRP A 30 7.60 4.67 4.50
C TRP A 30 8.05 5.36 5.82
N PRO A 31 7.16 6.12 6.49
CA PRO A 31 7.45 6.71 7.80
C PRO A 31 7.52 5.62 8.88
N GLU A 32 7.92 5.98 10.10
CA GLU A 32 7.80 5.11 11.28
C GLU A 32 6.47 5.40 12.01
N PRO A 33 5.37 4.67 11.71
CA PRO A 33 4.09 4.89 12.37
C PRO A 33 4.09 4.35 13.80
N THR A 34 3.30 5.01 14.66
CA THR A 34 2.97 4.49 15.99
C THR A 34 2.15 3.20 15.89
N GLU A 35 2.13 2.41 16.96
CA GLU A 35 1.35 1.16 17.00
C GLU A 35 -0.15 1.39 16.72
N ALA A 36 -0.72 2.48 17.25
CA ALA A 36 -2.10 2.85 16.96
C ALA A 36 -2.35 3.16 15.47
N GLN A 37 -1.40 3.84 14.81
CA GLN A 37 -1.48 4.10 13.37
C GLN A 37 -1.35 2.80 12.56
N ARG A 38 -0.43 1.90 12.96
CA ARG A 38 -0.27 0.58 12.32
C ARG A 38 -1.56 -0.23 12.40
N SER A 39 -2.11 -0.39 13.60
CA SER A 39 -3.37 -1.10 13.81
C SER A 39 -4.52 -0.48 13.00
N LYS A 40 -4.57 0.86 12.89
CA LYS A 40 -5.60 1.52 12.08
C LYS A 40 -5.47 1.21 10.59
N VAL A 41 -4.25 1.22 10.06
CA VAL A 41 -3.99 0.85 8.66
C VAL A 41 -4.37 -0.61 8.41
N GLU A 42 -4.02 -1.53 9.32
CA GLU A 42 -4.40 -2.94 9.24
C GLU A 42 -5.92 -3.15 9.23
N GLN A 43 -6.66 -2.49 10.14
CA GLN A 43 -8.11 -2.56 10.17
C GLN A 43 -8.74 -2.07 8.86
N THR A 44 -8.28 -0.94 8.33
CA THR A 44 -8.80 -0.40 7.06
C THR A 44 -8.41 -1.25 5.85
N ALA A 45 -7.25 -1.92 5.89
CA ALA A 45 -6.86 -2.88 4.86
C ALA A 45 -7.77 -4.12 4.88
N GLN A 46 -8.13 -4.61 6.06
CA GLN A 46 -9.09 -5.70 6.19
C GLN A 46 -10.47 -5.30 5.65
N GLN A 47 -10.93 -4.08 5.90
CA GLN A 47 -12.19 -3.57 5.33
C GLN A 47 -12.20 -3.57 3.80
N ILE A 48 -11.06 -3.31 3.15
CA ILE A 48 -10.94 -3.42 1.68
C ILE A 48 -11.10 -4.88 1.24
N LEU A 49 -10.50 -5.83 1.97
CA LEU A 49 -10.66 -7.25 1.69
C LEU A 49 -12.11 -7.70 1.85
N ASP A 50 -12.76 -7.28 2.94
CA ASP A 50 -14.15 -7.59 3.22
C ASP A 50 -15.07 -6.99 2.16
N ALA A 51 -14.82 -5.74 1.73
CA ALA A 51 -15.56 -5.12 0.64
C ALA A 51 -15.41 -5.90 -0.68
N ARG A 52 -14.22 -6.44 -0.99
CA ARG A 52 -14.04 -7.30 -2.18
C ARG A 52 -14.85 -8.59 -2.09
N LEU A 53 -14.95 -9.19 -0.90
CA LEU A 53 -15.71 -10.42 -0.68
C LEU A 53 -17.22 -10.24 -0.88
N ASN A 54 -17.73 -9.01 -0.75
CA ASN A 54 -19.14 -8.70 -1.02
C ASN A 54 -19.51 -8.76 -2.51
N HIS A 55 -18.52 -8.86 -3.41
CA HIS A 55 -18.72 -8.87 -4.86
C HIS A 55 -18.10 -10.13 -5.50
N PRO A 56 -18.58 -11.35 -5.17
CA PRO A 56 -17.94 -12.61 -5.60
C PRO A 56 -17.98 -12.85 -7.11
N GLU A 57 -18.96 -12.28 -7.81
CA GLU A 57 -19.15 -12.43 -9.26
C GLU A 57 -18.32 -11.42 -10.08
N ALA A 58 -17.73 -10.41 -9.44
CA ALA A 58 -16.95 -9.38 -10.11
C ALA A 58 -15.47 -9.76 -10.18
N THR A 59 -14.82 -9.54 -11.32
CA THR A 59 -13.37 -9.70 -11.41
C THR A 59 -12.66 -8.52 -10.74
N LEU A 60 -11.37 -8.68 -10.44
CA LEU A 60 -10.56 -7.54 -9.98
C LEU A 60 -10.51 -6.41 -11.03
N ALA A 61 -10.65 -6.70 -12.33
CA ALA A 61 -10.72 -5.65 -13.33
C ALA A 61 -12.01 -4.83 -13.16
N ASP A 62 -13.15 -5.50 -12.98
CA ASP A 62 -14.46 -4.86 -12.83
C ASP A 62 -14.55 -4.03 -11.54
N LEU A 63 -14.02 -4.56 -10.43
CA LEU A 63 -14.02 -3.87 -9.14
C LEU A 63 -13.21 -2.58 -9.14
N TYR A 64 -12.22 -2.48 -10.02
CA TYR A 64 -11.28 -1.37 -10.08
C TYR A 64 -11.43 -0.49 -11.33
N ASP A 65 -12.49 -0.70 -12.12
CA ASP A 65 -12.90 0.24 -13.14
C ASP A 65 -13.26 1.58 -12.47
N PRO A 66 -12.64 2.72 -12.85
CA PRO A 66 -12.93 4.02 -12.26
C PRO A 66 -14.41 4.42 -12.27
N LEU A 67 -15.15 3.99 -13.31
CA LEU A 67 -16.57 4.29 -13.51
C LEU A 67 -17.48 3.31 -12.76
N ALA A 68 -17.11 2.02 -12.73
CA ALA A 68 -17.95 0.96 -12.16
C ALA A 68 -17.58 0.54 -10.72
N MET A 69 -16.52 1.11 -10.13
CA MET A 69 -16.07 0.74 -8.79
C MET A 69 -17.21 0.87 -7.75
N PRO A 70 -17.53 -0.23 -7.03
CA PRO A 70 -18.56 -0.24 -6.00
C PRO A 70 -18.32 0.80 -4.90
N SER A 71 -19.41 1.39 -4.40
CA SER A 71 -19.34 2.50 -3.45
C SER A 71 -18.77 2.11 -2.08
N ASP A 72 -18.98 0.86 -1.65
CA ASP A 72 -18.42 0.28 -0.43
C ASP A 72 -16.89 0.10 -0.55
N LEU A 73 -16.42 -0.44 -1.68
CA LEU A 73 -15.00 -0.58 -1.97
C LEU A 73 -14.31 0.79 -2.06
N ARG A 74 -14.93 1.77 -2.73
CA ARG A 74 -14.42 3.14 -2.82
C ARG A 74 -14.28 3.78 -1.43
N LYS A 75 -15.27 3.59 -0.55
CA LYS A 75 -15.23 4.11 0.84
C LYS A 75 -14.12 3.43 1.65
N ALA A 76 -13.94 2.11 1.49
CA ALA A 76 -12.88 1.37 2.17
C ALA A 76 -11.48 1.90 1.77
N HIS A 77 -11.26 2.15 0.48
CA HIS A 77 -10.03 2.78 -0.02
C HIS A 77 -9.82 4.19 0.52
N GLN A 78 -10.85 5.04 0.52
CA GLN A 78 -10.77 6.39 1.11
C GLN A 78 -10.41 6.35 2.61
N ALA A 79 -10.94 5.38 3.35
CA ALA A 79 -10.63 5.19 4.76
C ALA A 79 -9.16 4.75 4.95
N ASN A 80 -8.67 3.84 4.10
CA ASN A 80 -7.27 3.41 4.12
C ASN A 80 -6.32 4.55 3.75
N ASP A 81 -6.59 5.30 2.67
CA ASP A 81 -5.80 6.45 2.28
C ASP A 81 -5.72 7.50 3.40
N LYS A 82 -6.82 7.73 4.13
CA LYS A 82 -6.82 8.63 5.29
C LYS A 82 -5.94 8.10 6.43
N ALA A 83 -5.96 6.80 6.70
CA ALA A 83 -5.12 6.17 7.72
C ALA A 83 -3.63 6.24 7.34
N VAL A 84 -3.32 5.99 6.06
CA VAL A 84 -1.98 6.11 5.51
C VAL A 84 -1.50 7.55 5.54
N ASP A 85 -2.28 8.51 5.03
CA ASP A 85 -1.93 9.94 5.06
C ASP A 85 -1.65 10.40 6.50
N ALA A 86 -2.41 9.92 7.49
CA ALA A 86 -2.16 10.20 8.91
C ALA A 86 -0.86 9.59 9.45
N ALA A 87 -0.40 8.46 8.92
CA ALA A 87 0.91 7.87 9.25
C ALA A 87 2.08 8.71 8.71
N TYR A 88 1.88 9.41 7.58
CA TYR A 88 2.87 10.33 7.00
C TYR A 88 2.96 11.69 7.73
N GLY A 89 2.05 11.96 8.67
CA GLY A 89 2.08 13.12 9.55
C GLY A 89 0.80 13.94 9.52
N LYS A 90 0.83 15.12 10.15
CA LYS A 90 -0.34 16.01 10.29
C LYS A 90 -0.63 16.88 9.04
N ARG A 91 0.19 16.79 7.99
CA ARG A 91 -0.02 17.54 6.75
C ARG A 91 -1.26 16.97 6.03
N LYS A 92 -2.20 17.85 5.70
CA LYS A 92 -3.33 17.50 4.83
C LYS A 92 -2.86 17.62 3.39
N PHE A 93 -2.80 16.50 2.69
CA PHE A 93 -2.48 16.47 1.25
C PHE A 93 -3.75 16.69 0.45
N LYS A 94 -3.83 17.80 -0.28
CA LYS A 94 -4.99 18.15 -1.11
C LYS A 94 -4.84 17.63 -2.54
N THR A 95 -3.61 17.60 -3.06
CA THR A 95 -3.32 17.23 -4.45
C THR A 95 -2.33 16.07 -4.53
N GLU A 96 -2.29 15.38 -5.68
CA GLU A 96 -1.27 14.36 -5.94
C GLU A 96 0.14 14.96 -5.96
N ALA A 97 0.29 16.18 -6.51
CA ALA A 97 1.56 16.89 -6.56
C ALA A 97 2.15 17.17 -5.16
N GLU A 98 1.31 17.58 -4.20
CA GLU A 98 1.73 17.77 -2.80
C GLU A 98 2.23 16.46 -2.17
N ARG A 99 1.55 15.33 -2.44
CA ARG A 99 1.98 14.00 -1.96
C ARG A 99 3.35 13.64 -2.52
N VAL A 100 3.54 13.82 -3.82
CA VAL A 100 4.80 13.50 -4.52
C VAL A 100 5.94 14.39 -4.02
N GLY A 101 5.71 15.71 -3.90
CA GLY A 101 6.71 16.64 -3.38
C GLY A 101 7.20 16.25 -1.98
N TYR A 102 6.26 15.92 -1.09
CA TYR A 102 6.60 15.45 0.25
C TYR A 102 7.37 14.11 0.26
N LEU A 103 6.98 13.15 -0.58
CA LEU A 103 7.71 11.89 -0.72
C LEU A 103 9.15 12.10 -1.20
N PHE A 104 9.38 13.06 -2.10
CA PHE A 104 10.74 13.42 -2.52
C PHE A 104 11.55 14.13 -1.43
N GLU A 105 10.93 14.95 -0.58
CA GLU A 105 11.57 15.51 0.61
C GLU A 105 12.07 14.37 1.52
N LEU A 106 11.20 13.42 1.87
CA LEU A 106 11.55 12.25 2.68
C LEU A 106 12.65 11.38 2.05
N TYR A 107 12.59 11.20 0.72
CA TYR A 107 13.60 10.46 -0.03
C TYR A 107 14.97 11.15 0.00
N LYS A 108 15.01 12.47 -0.22
CA LYS A 108 16.23 13.28 -0.12
C LYS A 108 16.84 13.18 1.27
N ASP A 109 16.01 13.27 2.32
CA ASP A 109 16.47 13.18 3.70
C ASP A 109 17.07 11.81 4.00
N LYS A 110 16.41 10.72 3.57
CA LYS A 110 16.91 9.35 3.70
C LYS A 110 18.26 9.14 3.01
N ILE A 111 18.44 9.68 1.81
CA ILE A 111 19.74 9.64 1.10
C ILE A 111 20.79 10.48 1.82
N SER A 112 20.43 11.66 2.29
CA SER A 112 21.38 12.57 2.95
C SER A 112 21.89 11.99 4.26
N ASN A 113 21.04 11.30 5.02
CA ASN A 113 21.41 10.63 6.27
C ASN A 113 22.32 9.43 6.01
N LYS A 114 22.07 8.66 4.95
CA LYS A 114 22.97 7.57 4.50
C LYS A 114 24.39 8.07 4.21
N LYS A 115 24.54 9.26 3.61
CA LYS A 115 25.85 9.86 3.31
C LYS A 115 26.59 10.39 4.56
N ARG A 116 25.86 10.69 5.64
CA ARG A 116 26.43 11.25 6.88
C ARG A 116 26.94 10.19 7.85
N GLY A 117 26.87 8.89 7.53
CA GLY A 117 27.26 7.81 8.44
C GLY A 117 26.40 7.70 9.71
N VAL A 118 25.35 8.51 9.82
CA VAL A 118 24.34 8.40 10.87
C VAL A 118 23.41 7.29 10.42
N CYS A 119 23.56 6.11 11.01
CA CYS A 119 22.58 5.04 10.91
C CYS A 119 21.59 5.17 12.07
N PRO A 120 20.46 5.90 11.94
CA PRO A 120 19.39 5.75 12.89
C PRO A 120 18.65 4.46 12.53
N VAL A 121 18.79 3.50 13.44
CA VAL A 121 17.91 2.35 13.70
C VAL A 121 17.60 1.42 12.53
N SER A 122 18.21 0.23 12.61
CA SER A 122 17.71 -1.06 12.13
C SER A 122 16.95 -1.04 10.81
N LEU A 123 17.57 -1.62 9.77
CA LEU A 123 16.80 -2.43 8.84
C LEU A 123 15.83 -3.28 9.68
N PRO A 124 14.50 -3.23 9.51
CA PRO A 124 13.73 -4.40 9.85
C PRO A 124 14.17 -5.45 8.83
N GLN A 125 15.20 -6.20 9.23
CA GLN A 125 15.35 -7.58 8.83
C GLN A 125 13.97 -8.21 9.00
N ILE A 126 13.25 -8.41 7.91
CA ILE A 126 12.11 -9.34 7.82
C ILE A 126 11.00 -9.06 8.86
N PHE A 127 10.02 -8.23 8.51
CA PHE A 127 8.66 -8.42 9.03
C PHE A 127 7.78 -8.86 7.86
N ILE A 128 7.85 -10.16 7.54
CA ILE A 128 6.67 -10.87 7.01
C ILE A 128 5.66 -10.69 8.14
N ILE A 129 4.59 -9.92 7.93
CA ILE A 129 3.42 -10.02 8.80
C ILE A 129 2.96 -11.46 8.65
N THR A 130 3.28 -12.30 9.62
CA THR A 130 2.59 -13.57 9.82
C THR A 130 1.17 -13.18 10.20
N ILE A 131 0.32 -13.00 9.20
CA ILE A 131 -1.12 -12.98 9.40
C ILE A 131 -1.41 -14.34 10.02
N ASN A 132 -1.75 -14.36 11.30
CA ASN A 132 -2.30 -15.52 11.98
C ASN A 132 -3.65 -15.84 11.30
N PHE A 133 -3.61 -16.59 10.20
CA PHE A 133 -4.74 -17.30 9.60
C PHE A 133 -5.10 -18.51 10.48
N GLY A 134 -5.35 -18.25 11.76
CA GLY A 134 -5.43 -19.24 12.83
C GLY A 134 -6.81 -19.27 13.48
N SER A 135 -7.88 -19.18 12.70
CA SER A 135 -9.21 -19.73 12.99
C SER A 135 -10.23 -19.19 11.99
N LEU A 136 -11.16 -20.03 11.53
CA LEU A 136 -12.37 -19.67 10.76
C LEU A 136 -12.29 -19.46 9.23
N ILE A 137 -11.47 -20.21 8.47
CA ILE A 137 -11.80 -20.44 7.05
C ILE A 137 -11.66 -21.93 6.71
N PRO A 138 -12.75 -22.63 6.30
CA PRO A 138 -12.70 -24.06 5.97
C PRO A 138 -11.83 -24.33 4.73
N TYR A 139 -11.03 -25.38 4.83
CA TYR A 139 -9.90 -25.79 3.97
C TYR A 139 -10.23 -26.17 2.50
N LYS A 140 -11.33 -25.69 1.91
CA LYS A 140 -11.83 -26.18 0.61
C LYS A 140 -11.75 -25.19 -0.57
N THR A 141 -10.86 -24.20 -0.51
CA THR A 141 -10.56 -23.30 -1.64
C THR A 141 -9.04 -23.17 -1.90
N MET A 142 -8.28 -24.20 -1.51
CA MET A 142 -6.81 -24.16 -1.43
C MET A 142 -6.06 -24.55 -2.72
N LEU A 143 -6.66 -24.46 -3.91
CA LEU A 143 -6.01 -24.91 -5.15
C LEU A 143 -5.70 -23.84 -6.21
N HIS A 144 -6.12 -22.58 -6.07
CA HIS A 144 -5.82 -21.54 -7.08
C HIS A 144 -5.02 -20.33 -6.57
N ILE A 145 -4.63 -20.31 -5.29
CA ILE A 145 -3.88 -19.18 -4.69
C ILE A 145 -2.55 -19.70 -4.11
N LYS A 146 -1.71 -20.32 -4.94
CA LYS A 146 -0.35 -20.78 -4.54
C LYS A 146 0.80 -20.04 -5.22
N GLN A 147 0.56 -19.00 -6.02
CA GLN A 147 1.64 -18.30 -6.75
C GLN A 147 1.78 -16.79 -6.49
N LEU A 148 0.97 -16.18 -5.63
CA LEU A 148 1.17 -14.76 -5.30
C LEU A 148 1.69 -14.61 -3.86
N PRO A 149 2.90 -14.03 -3.66
CA PRO A 149 3.40 -13.74 -2.33
C PRO A 149 2.43 -12.77 -1.64
N LYS A 150 1.99 -13.14 -0.44
CA LYS A 150 0.99 -12.47 0.43
C LYS A 150 1.30 -11.00 0.79
N ARG A 151 2.32 -10.37 0.20
CA ARG A 151 2.76 -8.98 0.41
C ARG A 151 2.22 -7.99 -0.62
N ALA A 152 1.70 -8.45 -1.76
CA ALA A 152 1.20 -7.57 -2.81
C ALA A 152 -0.21 -7.00 -2.54
N VAL A 153 -0.94 -7.59 -1.59
CA VAL A 153 -2.38 -7.34 -1.41
C VAL A 153 -2.69 -5.98 -0.78
N ILE A 154 -1.73 -5.35 -0.08
CA ILE A 154 -1.92 -4.05 0.58
C ILE A 154 -1.73 -2.87 -0.41
N TYR A 155 -1.11 -3.09 -1.57
CA TYR A 155 -0.69 -1.98 -2.45
C TYR A 155 -1.10 -2.12 -3.92
N GLN A 156 -1.95 -3.12 -4.25
CA GLN A 156 -2.51 -3.23 -5.58
C GLN A 156 -3.92 -2.64 -5.63
N VAL A 157 -3.92 -1.51 -6.34
CA VAL A 157 -5.00 -0.69 -6.92
C VAL A 157 -5.61 0.35 -5.99
#